data_AF-A0AAN8MW27-F1
#
_entry.id   AF-A0AAN8MW27-F1
#
_cell.length_a   1.000
_cell.length_b   1.000
_cell.length_c   1.000
_cell.angle_alpha   90.00
_cell.angle_beta   90.00
_cell.angle_gamma   90.00
#
_symmetry.space_group_name_H-M   'P 1'
#
loop_
_entity.id
_entity.type
_entity.pdbx_description
1 polymer ?
#
loop_
_entity_poly.entity_id
_entity_poly.type
_entity_poly.pdbx_seq_one_letter_code
_entity_poly.pdbx_strand_id
1 'polypeptide(L)'
;MVYFWFRLISNSEDHRGTPEAPGRVVTLIAHETDEPVWGAAYLIAPAEVSGNPLAQNLRTSSGVERIKAYLDLREINGYTIHRHPVYHNLPREESEGVPNPIPAIVYIGTPDNPQFVGPPESTDALAQHILNSRGPSGENKEYLYNLYTALEQLAPEAHDSHITELAKTAAEIEGKPLKDPN
;
A
#
# COMPACT_ATOMS: atom_id res chain seq x y z
N MET A 1 0.06 18.89 10.02
CA MET A 1 -0.09 17.46 9.67
C MET A 1 0.71 17.22 8.41
N VAL A 2 1.26 16.02 8.23
CA VAL A 2 1.88 15.62 6.95
C VAL A 2 0.89 14.65 6.31
N TYR A 3 0.41 15.00 5.13
CA TYR A 3 -0.50 14.17 4.35
C TYR A 3 0.30 13.45 3.26
N PHE A 4 -0.26 12.38 2.73
CA PHE A 4 0.40 11.56 1.75
C PHE A 4 -0.47 11.38 0.51
N TRP A 5 0.09 10.82 -0.56
CA TRP A 5 -0.64 10.32 -1.71
C TRP A 5 -0.09 8.95 -2.14
N PHE A 6 -0.94 8.05 -2.61
CA PHE A 6 -0.49 6.84 -3.30
C PHE A 6 -0.03 7.16 -4.71
N ARG A 7 1.21 6.80 -5.05
CA ARG A 7 1.74 6.98 -6.41
C ARG A 7 2.52 5.73 -6.83
N LEU A 8 2.22 5.17 -8.01
CA LEU A 8 2.94 4.03 -8.59
C LEU A 8 4.24 4.48 -9.28
N ILE A 9 5.17 5.02 -8.48
CA ILE A 9 6.42 5.61 -8.96
C ILE A 9 7.66 5.01 -8.30
N SER A 10 7.50 3.85 -7.66
CA SER A 10 8.61 3.06 -7.12
C SER A 10 8.82 1.84 -8.02
N ASN A 11 10.06 1.58 -8.43
CA ASN A 11 10.46 0.37 -9.12
C ASN A 11 10.17 -0.85 -8.24
N SER A 12 9.80 -1.96 -8.87
CA SER A 12 9.75 -3.28 -8.24
C SER A 12 10.58 -4.27 -9.03
N GLU A 13 11.77 -4.57 -8.52
CA GLU A 13 12.76 -5.41 -9.19
C GLU A 13 12.74 -6.87 -8.71
N ASP A 14 12.02 -7.17 -7.62
CA ASP A 14 12.04 -8.47 -6.93
C ASP A 14 10.65 -9.07 -6.69
N HIS A 15 9.58 -8.29 -6.89
CA HIS A 15 8.20 -8.73 -6.68
C HIS A 15 7.36 -8.67 -7.95
N ARG A 16 7.17 -7.46 -8.51
CA ARG A 16 6.27 -7.20 -9.64
C ARG A 16 7.01 -6.93 -10.96
N GLY A 17 8.33 -6.98 -10.94
CA GLY A 17 9.21 -6.99 -12.10
C GLY A 17 10.49 -7.78 -11.82
N THR A 18 11.51 -7.53 -12.62
CA THR A 18 12.88 -8.05 -12.44
C THR A 18 13.89 -6.89 -12.46
N PRO A 19 15.16 -7.09 -12.09
CA PRO A 19 16.17 -6.03 -12.21
C PRO A 19 16.33 -5.48 -13.64
N GLU A 20 16.14 -6.33 -14.66
CA GLU A 20 16.25 -5.95 -16.07
C GLU A 20 14.96 -5.34 -16.63
N ALA A 21 13.81 -5.64 -16.01
CA ALA A 21 12.49 -5.18 -16.39
C ALA A 21 11.67 -4.87 -15.12
N PRO A 22 11.97 -3.76 -14.42
CA PRO A 22 11.32 -3.44 -13.16
C PRO A 22 9.84 -3.16 -13.38
N GLY A 23 9.02 -3.56 -12.42
CA GLY A 23 7.62 -3.15 -12.34
C GLY A 23 7.45 -1.79 -11.68
N ARG A 24 6.21 -1.42 -11.37
CA ARG A 24 5.80 -0.24 -10.61
C ARG A 24 4.91 -0.64 -9.44
N VAL A 25 5.31 -0.21 -8.25
CA VAL A 25 4.55 -0.38 -7.01
C VAL A 25 4.35 0.98 -6.35
N VAL A 26 3.42 1.02 -5.42
CA VAL A 26 3.05 2.25 -4.74
C VAL A 26 4.13 2.69 -3.76
N THR A 27 4.34 4.00 -3.67
CA THR A 27 4.95 4.65 -2.51
C THR A 27 4.07 5.81 -2.04
N LEU A 28 4.32 6.28 -0.82
CA LEU A 28 3.68 7.45 -0.25
C LEU A 28 4.55 8.68 -0.49
N ILE A 29 3.99 9.70 -1.15
CA ILE A 29 4.65 10.99 -1.31
C ILE A 29 4.00 11.97 -0.34
N ALA A 30 4.81 12.66 0.47
CA ALA A 30 4.32 13.73 1.32
C ALA A 30 3.72 14.86 0.47
N HIS A 31 2.56 15.36 0.86
CA HIS A 31 1.86 16.43 0.18
C HIS A 31 1.32 17.47 1.18
N GLU A 32 1.13 18.70 0.69
CA GLU A 32 0.70 19.85 1.52
C GLU A 32 -0.83 20.00 1.60
N THR A 33 -1.61 19.13 0.97
CA THR A 33 -3.08 19.17 1.02
C THR A 33 -3.62 18.39 2.21
N ASP A 34 -4.79 18.79 2.72
CA ASP A 34 -5.44 18.11 3.85
C ASP A 34 -6.17 16.81 3.46
N GLU A 35 -5.90 16.25 2.27
CA GLU A 35 -6.57 15.05 1.77
C GLU A 35 -6.03 13.80 2.48
N PRO A 36 -6.91 12.96 3.08
CA PRO A 36 -6.46 11.75 3.76
C PRO A 36 -6.03 10.68 2.76
N VAL A 37 -4.97 9.93 3.11
CA VAL A 37 -4.71 8.62 2.49
C VAL A 37 -5.46 7.57 3.27
N TRP A 38 -6.29 6.84 2.55
CA TRP A 38 -7.02 5.72 3.10
C TRP A 38 -6.18 4.45 3.05
N GLY A 39 -6.34 3.60 4.07
CA GLY A 39 -5.64 2.34 4.14
C GLY A 39 -6.10 1.55 5.35
N ALA A 40 -5.43 0.43 5.59
CA ALA A 40 -5.68 -0.42 6.74
C ALA A 40 -4.51 -0.33 7.74
N ALA A 41 -4.83 -0.09 9.01
CA ALA A 41 -3.89 -0.25 10.10
C ALA A 41 -4.04 -1.64 10.71
N TYR A 42 -2.95 -2.41 10.75
CA TYR A 42 -2.94 -3.76 11.33
C TYR A 42 -2.35 -3.73 12.73
N LEU A 43 -3.12 -4.18 13.71
CA LEU A 43 -2.61 -4.42 15.06
C LEU A 43 -1.83 -5.73 15.06
N ILE A 44 -0.51 -5.66 15.28
CA ILE A 44 0.28 -6.85 15.58
C ILE A 44 -0.02 -7.22 17.03
N ALA A 45 -0.96 -8.13 17.21
CA ALA A 45 -1.36 -8.58 18.53
C ALA A 45 -0.13 -9.19 19.25
N PRO A 46 0.21 -8.73 20.48
CA PRO A 46 1.05 -9.55 21.35
C PRO A 46 0.28 -10.84 21.57
N ALA A 47 0.84 -12.00 21.27
CA ALA A 47 -0.01 -13.17 21.12
C ALA A 47 -0.85 -13.43 22.38
N GLU A 48 -2.17 -13.46 22.20
CA GLU A 48 -3.03 -14.06 23.19
C GLU A 48 -3.23 -15.52 22.80
N VAL A 49 -2.51 -16.39 23.51
CA VAL A 49 -2.76 -17.84 23.51
C VAL A 49 -4.19 -18.07 23.97
N SER A 50 -5.06 -18.29 23.01
CA SER A 50 -6.21 -19.18 23.17
C SER A 50 -6.16 -20.19 22.02
N GLY A 51 -5.77 -21.42 22.35
CA GLY A 51 -5.99 -22.61 21.54
C GLY A 51 -5.22 -22.81 20.23
N ASN A 52 -4.63 -21.79 19.61
CA ASN A 52 -3.90 -21.97 18.34
C ASN A 52 -2.42 -22.35 18.59
N PRO A 53 -1.94 -23.54 18.17
CA PRO A 53 -0.55 -23.97 18.33
C PRO A 53 0.46 -23.05 17.63
N LEU A 54 0.06 -22.34 16.57
CA LEU A 54 0.91 -21.36 15.87
C LEU A 54 1.08 -20.06 16.68
N ALA A 55 0.12 -19.73 17.56
CA ALA A 55 0.12 -18.50 18.35
C ALA A 55 0.97 -18.59 19.63
N GLN A 56 1.32 -19.80 20.10
CA GLN A 56 2.20 -19.94 21.27
C GLN A 56 3.60 -19.37 21.05
N ASN A 57 4.09 -19.33 19.80
CA ASN A 57 5.40 -18.75 19.44
C ASN A 57 5.39 -17.23 19.25
N LEU A 58 4.27 -16.54 19.46
CA LEU A 58 4.13 -15.10 19.21
C LEU A 58 3.96 -14.27 20.51
N ARG A 59 4.07 -14.91 21.69
CA ARG A 59 3.78 -14.31 23.02
C ARG A 59 4.90 -13.48 23.63
N THR A 60 6.08 -13.48 23.03
CA THR A 60 7.25 -12.74 23.53
C THR A 60 7.60 -11.62 22.56
N SER A 61 8.45 -10.67 22.96
CA SER A 61 9.01 -9.63 22.08
C SER A 61 9.44 -10.19 20.71
N SER A 62 9.82 -11.48 20.64
CA SER A 62 10.10 -12.21 19.40
C SER A 62 8.98 -12.23 18.36
N GLY A 63 7.69 -12.16 18.72
CA GLY A 63 6.58 -12.23 17.76
C GLY A 63 6.43 -10.94 16.95
N VAL A 64 6.38 -9.81 17.66
CA VAL A 64 6.39 -8.48 17.06
C VAL A 64 7.72 -8.24 16.35
N GLU A 65 8.85 -8.60 16.96
CA GLU A 65 10.18 -8.49 16.33
C GLU A 65 10.30 -9.34 15.06
N ARG A 66 9.74 -10.56 15.03
CA ARG A 66 9.73 -11.41 13.83
C ARG A 66 8.89 -10.83 12.71
N ILE A 67 7.69 -10.33 13.03
CA ILE A 67 6.83 -9.69 12.02
C ILE A 67 7.51 -8.41 11.52
N LYS A 68 8.10 -7.62 12.41
CA LYS A 68 8.88 -6.45 12.02
C LYS A 68 10.07 -6.84 11.15
N ALA A 69 10.86 -7.85 11.52
CA ALA A 69 12.00 -8.31 10.73
C ALA A 69 11.57 -8.85 9.35
N TYR A 70 10.42 -9.53 9.28
CA TYR A 70 9.84 -9.95 8.02
C TYR A 70 9.45 -8.74 7.14
N LEU A 71 8.83 -7.72 7.72
CA LEU A 71 8.51 -6.48 7.01
C LEU A 71 9.78 -5.72 6.60
N ASP A 72 10.79 -5.64 7.46
CA ASP A 72 12.08 -5.01 7.16
C ASP A 72 12.77 -5.71 5.95
N LEU A 73 12.66 -7.04 5.85
CA LEU A 73 13.18 -7.79 4.71
C LEU A 73 12.37 -7.58 3.43
N ARG A 74 11.04 -7.49 3.54
CA ARG A 74 10.17 -7.24 2.38
C ARG A 74 10.38 -5.84 1.80
N GLU A 75 10.62 -4.86 2.67
CA GLU A 75 10.76 -3.45 2.29
C GLU A 75 12.24 -3.02 2.20
N ILE A 76 13.16 -3.99 2.10
CA ILE A 76 14.63 -3.79 2.11
C ILE A 76 15.13 -2.89 0.98
N ASN A 77 14.36 -2.73 -0.09
CA ASN A 77 14.69 -1.92 -1.26
C ASN A 77 14.44 -0.41 -1.03
N GLY A 78 15.02 0.13 0.05
CA GLY A 78 15.11 1.56 0.30
C GLY A 78 13.90 2.23 0.96
N TYR A 79 12.92 1.45 1.44
CA TYR A 79 11.85 2.01 2.26
C TYR A 79 12.36 2.29 3.68
N THR A 80 11.89 3.39 4.27
CA THR A 80 12.24 3.80 5.62
C THR A 80 11.01 3.77 6.52
N ILE A 81 11.22 3.50 7.82
CA ILE A 81 10.13 3.44 8.80
C ILE A 81 9.84 4.84 9.32
N HIS A 82 8.60 5.28 9.16
CA HIS A 82 8.07 6.51 9.72
C HIS A 82 6.99 6.22 10.77
N ARG A 83 6.88 7.06 11.79
CA ARG A 83 5.77 7.00 12.75
C ARG A 83 4.79 8.12 12.44
N HIS A 84 3.57 7.77 12.07
CA HIS A 84 2.53 8.74 11.75
C HIS A 84 1.24 8.48 12.55
N PRO A 85 0.51 9.56 12.90
CA PRO A 85 -0.84 9.43 13.44
C PRO A 85 -1.77 8.88 12.37
N VAL A 86 -2.47 7.78 12.67
CA VAL A 86 -3.51 7.20 11.81
C VAL A 86 -4.86 7.41 12.47
N TYR A 87 -5.79 8.01 11.73
CA TYR A 87 -7.17 8.21 12.15
C TYR A 87 -8.01 7.01 11.70
N HIS A 88 -8.92 6.55 12.56
CA HIS A 88 -9.76 5.37 12.28
C HIS A 88 -11.24 5.75 12.19
N ASN A 89 -11.98 5.01 11.38
CA ASN A 89 -13.43 5.16 11.18
C ASN A 89 -14.26 4.09 11.94
N LEU A 90 -13.69 3.49 13.00
CA LEU A 90 -14.41 2.52 13.83
C LEU A 90 -15.74 3.11 14.36
N PRO A 91 -16.83 2.32 14.39
CA PRO A 91 -18.12 2.76 14.92
C PRO A 91 -17.97 3.30 16.35
N ARG A 92 -18.63 4.44 16.63
CA ARG A 92 -18.58 5.13 17.92
C ARG A 92 -19.94 5.70 18.27
N GLU A 93 -20.18 5.92 19.56
CA GLU A 93 -21.35 6.67 20.00
C GLU A 93 -21.18 8.16 19.66
N GLU A 94 -22.27 8.83 19.27
CA GLU A 94 -22.26 10.26 18.86
C GLU A 94 -21.75 11.20 19.96
N SER A 95 -21.73 10.75 21.22
CA SER A 95 -21.23 11.48 22.38
C SER A 95 -19.69 11.49 22.47
N GLU A 96 -19.00 10.62 21.73
CA GLU A 96 -17.54 10.56 21.69
C GLU A 96 -17.03 11.55 20.62
N GLY A 97 -16.21 12.52 21.07
CA GLY A 97 -15.55 13.49 20.18
C GLY A 97 -14.65 12.85 19.11
N VAL A 98 -13.93 13.66 18.33
CA VAL A 98 -13.02 13.17 17.27
C VAL A 98 -12.05 12.13 17.87
N PRO A 99 -11.89 10.94 17.25
CA PRO A 99 -11.07 9.88 17.83
C PRO A 99 -9.61 10.32 17.92
N ASN A 100 -8.94 9.95 19.01
CA ASN A 100 -7.50 10.14 19.11
C ASN A 100 -6.81 9.31 18.02
N PRO A 101 -5.87 9.89 17.25
CA PRO A 101 -5.13 9.11 16.27
C PRO A 101 -4.28 8.05 16.96
N ILE A 102 -4.14 6.91 16.28
CA ILE A 102 -3.28 5.81 16.72
C ILE A 102 -1.89 6.02 16.11
N PRO A 103 -0.79 6.04 16.90
CA PRO A 103 0.54 6.08 16.35
C PRO A 103 0.88 4.74 15.68
N ALA A 104 1.02 4.75 14.36
CA ALA A 104 1.37 3.57 13.57
C ALA A 104 2.74 3.73 12.91
N ILE A 105 3.38 2.60 12.61
CA ILE A 105 4.55 2.57 11.73
C ILE A 105 4.09 2.46 10.27
N VAL A 106 4.74 3.20 9.39
CA VAL A 106 4.48 3.21 7.94
C VAL A 106 5.82 3.09 7.23
N TYR A 107 5.91 2.19 6.26
CA TYR A 107 7.09 2.07 5.39
C TYR A 107 6.91 3.01 4.20
N ILE A 108 7.85 3.92 3.99
CA ILE A 108 7.79 4.93 2.94
C ILE A 108 9.08 4.88 2.11
N GLY A 109 8.94 4.68 0.81
CA GLY A 109 10.01 4.90 -0.15
C GLY A 109 10.12 6.40 -0.39
N THR A 110 11.04 7.05 0.32
CA THR A 110 11.30 8.49 0.18
C THR A 110 11.86 8.82 -1.20
N PRO A 111 11.80 10.08 -1.67
CA PRO A 111 12.39 10.47 -2.95
C PRO A 111 13.89 10.15 -3.10
N ASP A 112 14.62 10.03 -1.99
CA ASP A 112 16.03 9.60 -1.97
C ASP A 112 16.23 8.09 -2.21
N ASN A 113 15.16 7.30 -2.28
CA ASN A 113 15.23 5.87 -2.57
C ASN A 113 15.68 5.67 -4.04
N PRO A 114 16.74 4.88 -4.32
CA PRO A 114 17.18 4.59 -5.69
C PRO A 114 16.10 3.98 -6.60
N GLN A 115 15.08 3.34 -6.01
CA GLN A 115 13.94 2.77 -6.73
C GLN A 115 12.90 3.83 -7.12
N PHE A 116 13.02 5.06 -6.63
CA PHE A 116 12.11 6.16 -6.96
C PHE A 116 12.38 6.65 -8.39
N VAL A 117 11.40 6.50 -9.28
CA VAL A 117 11.53 6.89 -10.71
C VAL A 117 10.84 8.21 -11.04
N GLY A 118 10.19 8.84 -10.05
CA GLY A 118 9.45 10.08 -10.27
C GLY A 118 8.17 9.90 -11.09
N PRO A 119 7.48 10.99 -11.43
CA PRO A 119 6.23 10.94 -12.18
C PRO A 119 6.43 10.33 -13.58
N PRO A 120 5.46 9.53 -14.08
CA PRO A 120 5.55 8.97 -15.42
C PRO A 120 5.37 10.04 -16.50
N GLU A 121 5.73 9.72 -17.75
CA GLU A 121 5.47 10.59 -18.91
C GLU A 121 3.98 10.82 -19.14
N SER A 122 3.15 9.80 -18.92
CA SER A 122 1.69 9.86 -18.96
C SER A 122 1.06 8.68 -18.21
N THR A 123 -0.25 8.78 -17.91
CA THR A 123 -1.03 7.65 -17.37
C THR A 123 -1.00 6.44 -18.31
N ASP A 124 -1.14 6.65 -19.62
CA ASP A 124 -1.01 5.59 -20.63
C ASP A 124 0.34 4.87 -20.60
N ALA A 125 1.43 5.63 -20.53
CA ALA A 125 2.78 5.05 -20.49
C ALA A 125 2.97 4.20 -19.22
N LEU A 126 2.49 4.68 -18.07
CA LEU A 126 2.52 3.94 -16.82
C LEU A 126 1.65 2.68 -16.89
N ALA A 127 0.44 2.79 -17.44
CA ALA A 127 -0.48 1.67 -17.61
C ALA A 127 0.15 0.59 -18.51
N GLN A 128 0.68 0.96 -19.68
CA GLN A 128 1.38 0.02 -20.58
C GLN A 128 2.57 -0.65 -19.89
N HIS A 129 3.36 0.12 -19.16
CA HIS A 129 4.48 -0.43 -18.41
C HIS A 129 4.03 -1.47 -17.36
N ILE A 130 3.00 -1.16 -16.58
CA ILE A 130 2.41 -2.09 -15.59
C ILE A 130 1.85 -3.35 -16.28
N LEU A 131 1.13 -3.20 -17.39
CA LEU A 131 0.55 -4.33 -18.12
C LEU A 131 1.60 -5.30 -18.65
N ASN A 132 2.79 -4.79 -18.99
CA ASN A 132 3.89 -5.58 -19.54
C ASN A 132 4.87 -6.12 -18.48
N SER A 133 4.70 -5.74 -17.21
CA SER A 133 5.64 -6.09 -16.13
C SER A 133 5.18 -7.31 -15.34
N ARG A 134 6.14 -8.18 -14.99
CA ARG A 134 5.93 -9.38 -14.18
C ARG A 134 7.17 -9.70 -13.37
N GLY A 135 6.97 -10.09 -12.11
CA GLY A 135 8.06 -10.56 -11.24
C GLY A 135 7.69 -11.86 -10.52
N PRO A 136 8.53 -12.30 -9.56
CA PRO A 136 8.33 -13.51 -8.77
C PRO A 136 7.00 -13.57 -8.02
N SER A 137 6.39 -12.43 -7.70
CA SER A 137 5.09 -12.33 -7.00
C SER A 137 3.89 -12.22 -7.94
N GLY A 138 4.09 -12.40 -9.25
CA GLY A 138 3.03 -12.37 -10.26
C GLY A 138 3.09 -11.15 -11.17
N GLU A 139 2.01 -10.94 -11.93
CA GLU A 139 1.90 -9.84 -12.88
C GLU A 139 1.73 -8.50 -12.13
N ASN A 140 2.27 -7.42 -12.68
CA ASN A 140 2.11 -6.11 -12.05
C ASN A 140 0.68 -5.57 -12.18
N LYS A 141 -0.04 -5.95 -13.23
CA LYS A 141 -1.46 -5.58 -13.36
C LYS A 141 -2.35 -6.17 -12.26
N GLU A 142 -2.04 -7.37 -11.77
CA GLU A 142 -2.75 -7.95 -10.62
C GLU A 142 -2.57 -7.09 -9.37
N TYR A 143 -1.38 -6.52 -9.18
CA TYR A 143 -1.14 -5.57 -8.09
C TYR A 143 -2.01 -4.32 -8.22
N LEU A 144 -2.06 -3.71 -9.41
CA LEU A 144 -2.86 -2.52 -9.67
C LEU A 144 -4.36 -2.79 -9.43
N TYR A 145 -4.91 -3.86 -10.02
CA TYR A 145 -6.33 -4.16 -9.89
C TYR A 145 -6.72 -4.57 -8.47
N ASN A 146 -5.88 -5.33 -7.77
CA ASN A 146 -6.16 -5.68 -6.37
C ASN A 146 -6.12 -4.45 -5.46
N LEU A 147 -5.21 -3.50 -5.70
CA LEU A 147 -5.16 -2.24 -4.96
C LEU A 147 -6.41 -1.40 -5.24
N TYR A 148 -6.80 -1.26 -6.50
CA TYR A 148 -8.05 -0.58 -6.89
C TYR A 148 -9.26 -1.20 -6.17
N THR A 149 -9.43 -2.52 -6.27
CA THR A 149 -10.56 -3.22 -5.62
C THR A 149 -10.53 -3.05 -4.11
N ALA A 150 -9.36 -3.14 -3.47
CA ALA A 150 -9.24 -2.98 -2.03
C ALA A 150 -9.62 -1.56 -1.56
N LEU A 151 -9.25 -0.52 -2.30
CA LEU A 151 -9.60 0.86 -1.97
C LEU A 151 -11.10 1.11 -2.11
N GLU A 152 -11.71 0.66 -3.21
CA GLU A 152 -13.15 0.81 -3.43
C GLU A 152 -14.00 0.03 -2.41
N GLN A 153 -13.51 -1.11 -1.92
CA GLN A 153 -14.17 -1.89 -0.87
C GLN A 153 -13.91 -1.38 0.55
N LEU A 154 -12.93 -0.50 0.75
CA LEU A 154 -12.50 -0.05 2.08
C LEU A 154 -13.52 0.91 2.71
N ALA A 155 -13.92 1.94 1.97
CA ALA A 155 -14.95 2.91 2.35
C ALA A 155 -15.37 3.72 1.10
N PRO A 156 -16.59 4.28 1.05
CA PRO A 156 -17.00 5.16 -0.04
C PRO A 156 -16.05 6.35 -0.28
N GLU A 157 -15.44 6.86 0.80
CA GLU A 157 -14.50 7.98 0.76
C GLU A 157 -13.04 7.57 0.49
N ALA A 158 -12.75 6.25 0.47
CA ALA A 158 -11.41 5.71 0.25
C ALA A 158 -10.94 5.73 -1.21
N HIS A 159 -11.75 6.32 -2.09
CA HIS A 159 -11.46 6.50 -3.49
C HIS A 159 -10.16 7.27 -3.72
N ASP A 160 -9.24 6.69 -4.49
CA ASP A 160 -8.02 7.36 -4.96
C ASP A 160 -8.11 7.58 -6.47
N SER A 161 -8.08 8.85 -6.88
CA SER A 161 -8.25 9.25 -8.28
C SER A 161 -7.11 8.75 -9.17
N HIS A 162 -5.87 8.74 -8.68
CA HIS A 162 -4.72 8.26 -9.43
C HIS A 162 -4.81 6.75 -9.67
N ILE A 163 -5.11 5.97 -8.62
CA ILE A 163 -5.28 4.52 -8.75
C ILE A 163 -6.44 4.18 -9.68
N THR A 164 -7.55 4.91 -9.55
CA THR A 164 -8.74 4.67 -10.38
C THR A 164 -8.49 4.99 -11.84
N GLU A 165 -7.92 6.16 -12.15
CA GLU A 165 -7.60 6.56 -13.50
C GLU A 165 -6.66 5.53 -14.14
N LEU A 166 -5.60 5.15 -13.42
CA LEU A 166 -4.63 4.18 -13.90
C LEU A 166 -5.23 2.78 -14.13
N ALA A 167 -6.11 2.31 -13.24
CA ALA A 167 -6.80 1.03 -13.41
C ALA A 167 -7.77 1.05 -14.60
N LYS A 168 -8.49 2.16 -14.83
CA LYS A 168 -9.36 2.34 -15.99
C LYS A 168 -8.55 2.34 -17.29
N THR A 169 -7.48 3.13 -17.36
CA THR A 169 -6.61 3.19 -18.54
C THR A 169 -5.99 1.82 -18.84
N ALA A 170 -5.52 1.08 -17.82
CA ALA A 170 -5.00 -0.27 -18.01
C ALA A 170 -6.06 -1.25 -18.55
N ALA A 171 -7.29 -1.19 -18.03
CA ALA A 171 -8.39 -2.03 -18.48
C ALA A 171 -8.80 -1.71 -19.94
N GLU A 172 -8.86 -0.43 -20.29
CA GLU A 172 -9.12 0.05 -21.66
C GLU A 172 -8.07 -0.46 -22.65
N ILE A 173 -6.77 -0.37 -22.30
CA ILE A 173 -5.67 -0.88 -23.13
C ILE A 173 -5.75 -2.40 -23.30
N GLU A 174 -6.13 -3.15 -22.25
CA GLU A 174 -6.35 -4.60 -22.34
C GLU A 174 -7.62 -4.99 -23.12
N GLY A 175 -8.49 -4.01 -23.44
CA GLY A 175 -9.79 -4.26 -24.05
C GLY A 175 -10.74 -5.04 -23.14
N LYS A 176 -10.59 -4.90 -21.81
CA LYS A 176 -11.39 -5.59 -20.79
C LYS A 176 -12.14 -4.57 -19.94
N PRO A 177 -13.37 -4.86 -19.51
CA PRO A 177 -14.03 -4.01 -18.53
C PRO A 177 -13.29 -4.10 -17.20
N LEU A 178 -13.07 -2.94 -16.57
CA LEU A 178 -12.66 -2.88 -15.18
C LEU A 178 -13.78 -3.49 -14.33
N LYS A 179 -13.46 -4.48 -13.50
CA LYS A 179 -14.46 -5.14 -12.66
C LYS A 179 -15.04 -4.13 -11.67
N ASP A 180 -16.36 -4.12 -11.56
CA ASP A 180 -17.02 -3.45 -10.44
C ASP A 180 -16.58 -4.18 -9.15
N PRO A 181 -16.09 -3.47 -8.13
CA PRO A 181 -15.74 -4.04 -6.84
C PRO A 181 -16.94 -4.65 -6.08
N ASN A 182 -18.18 -4.42 -6.53
CA ASN A 182 -19.43 -4.85 -5.90
C ASN A 182 -20.12 -6.06 -6.55
#